data_AF-A0A9P7L669-F1
#
_entry.id   AF-A0A9P7L669-F1
#
_cell.length_a   1.000
_cell.length_b   1.000
_cell.length_c   1.000
_cell.angle_alpha   90.00
_cell.angle_beta   90.00
_cell.angle_gamma   90.00
#
_symmetry.space_group_name_H-M   'P 1'
#
loop_
_entity.id
_entity.type
_entity.pdbx_description
1 polymer ?
#
loop_
_entity_poly.entity_id
_entity_poly.type
_entity_poly.pdbx_seq_one_letter_code
_entity_poly.pdbx_strand_id
1 'polypeptide(L)'
;MWGEIPWTSPSAPQLSDWVSSRAVLLLKNTHEPINLHRDTTVDEFLAQMIADKLRWETIGLFLTAAGRAVLDTMSFSPLYLNEDQRRDLVKNLTYLADSCLEMCISVDHLNDLQIVLQYENLVVHSQIDGDKSYHCWRRMGDLSSSLFALGFHEAIDEATSSIPQFIAELRRSTFARTYTADKSLAVFLGRPPRIIKAYCDFQLPSFSSDLWAGNLSPTVDGSQRLSATPGADVNELVVASKEPIDYTADTRCSATFAFLKEDILALARRRSSADIRNEAE
;
A
#
# COMPACT_ATOMS: atom_id res chain seq x y z
N MET A 1 23.74 15.96 15.14
CA MET A 1 23.57 15.48 16.53
C MET A 1 23.29 13.98 16.49
N TRP A 2 24.26 13.21 16.03
CA TRP A 2 24.19 11.74 15.99
C TRP A 2 25.18 11.27 17.03
N GLY A 3 24.71 11.05 18.26
CA GLY A 3 25.53 10.44 19.30
C GLY A 3 25.94 9.05 18.85
N GLU A 4 27.22 8.72 19.06
CA GLU A 4 27.79 7.40 18.78
C GLU A 4 26.94 6.31 19.44
N ILE A 5 26.30 5.46 18.62
CA ILE A 5 25.69 4.22 19.10
C ILE A 5 26.87 3.31 19.49
N PRO A 6 26.99 2.85 20.74
CA PRO A 6 28.10 1.99 21.13
C PRO A 6 28.02 0.66 20.38
N TRP A 7 29.02 0.37 19.54
CA TRP A 7 29.13 -0.86 18.74
C TRP A 7 29.54 -2.10 19.55
N THR A 8 29.42 -2.07 20.88
CA THR A 8 29.74 -3.23 21.71
C THR A 8 28.55 -4.18 21.71
N SER A 9 28.64 -5.26 20.93
CA SER A 9 27.69 -6.37 20.99
C SER A 9 27.51 -6.82 22.45
N PRO A 10 26.29 -6.79 23.00
CA PRO A 10 26.03 -7.22 24.37
C PRO A 10 26.42 -8.70 24.57
N SER A 11 26.81 -9.08 25.78
CA SER A 11 26.96 -10.50 26.13
C SER A 11 25.63 -11.26 25.94
N ALA A 12 25.64 -12.56 25.67
CA ALA A 12 24.42 -13.32 25.31
C ALA A 12 23.20 -13.12 26.26
N PRO A 13 23.36 -13.08 27.61
CA PRO A 13 22.25 -12.76 28.51
C PRO A 13 21.75 -11.32 28.37
N GLN A 14 22.67 -10.36 28.25
CA GLN A 14 22.36 -8.94 28.05
C GLN A 14 21.73 -8.67 26.68
N LEU A 15 22.09 -9.45 25.67
CA LEU A 15 21.49 -9.39 24.34
C LEU A 15 20.02 -9.83 24.39
N SER A 16 19.72 -10.92 25.09
CA SER A 16 18.35 -11.40 25.30
C SER A 16 17.48 -10.35 26.00
N ASP A 17 18.00 -9.74 27.07
CA ASP A 17 17.29 -8.69 27.82
C ASP A 17 17.08 -7.44 26.96
N TRP A 18 18.10 -7.04 26.19
CA TRP A 18 18.01 -5.89 25.28
C TRP A 18 17.00 -6.12 24.14
N VAL A 19 17.03 -7.29 23.49
CA VAL A 19 16.08 -7.64 22.42
C VAL A 19 14.65 -7.64 22.95
N SER A 20 14.44 -8.24 24.13
CA SER A 20 13.12 -8.28 24.77
C SER A 20 12.62 -6.87 25.09
N SER A 21 13.49 -6.03 25.67
CA SER A 21 13.17 -4.62 25.96
C SER A 21 12.82 -3.83 24.69
N ARG A 22 13.56 -4.03 23.59
CA ARG A 22 13.27 -3.39 22.29
C ARG A 22 11.96 -3.89 21.70
N ALA A 23 11.68 -5.18 21.74
CA ALA A 23 10.41 -5.73 21.25
C ALA A 23 9.21 -5.16 22.02
N VAL A 24 9.32 -5.02 23.35
CA VAL A 24 8.28 -4.38 24.19
C VAL A 24 8.09 -2.91 23.82
N LEU A 25 9.17 -2.17 23.58
CA LEU A 25 9.08 -0.77 23.14
C LEU A 25 8.38 -0.66 21.77
N LEU A 26 8.76 -1.48 20.80
CA LEU A 26 8.15 -1.50 19.47
C LEU A 26 6.66 -1.86 19.55
N LEU A 27 6.31 -2.87 20.34
CA LEU A 27 4.90 -3.26 20.57
C LEU A 27 4.11 -2.13 21.21
N LYS A 28 4.64 -1.50 22.25
CA LYS A 28 4.01 -0.35 22.89
C LYS A 28 3.78 0.77 21.89
N ASN A 29 4.81 1.16 21.13
CA ASN A 29 4.68 2.20 20.13
C ASN A 29 3.66 1.82 19.05
N THR A 30 3.68 0.58 18.55
CA THR A 30 2.73 0.05 17.54
C THR A 30 1.28 0.05 18.04
N HIS A 31 1.06 -0.09 19.34
CA HIS A 31 -0.27 0.00 19.93
C HIS A 31 -0.76 1.44 20.10
N GLU A 32 0.14 2.43 20.17
CA GLU A 32 -0.27 3.84 20.26
C GLU A 32 -0.86 4.30 18.92
N PRO A 33 -2.01 5.00 18.92
CA PRO A 33 -2.61 5.53 17.70
C PRO A 33 -1.73 6.63 17.09
N ILE A 34 -1.73 6.72 15.76
CA ILE A 34 -1.11 7.86 15.05
C ILE A 34 -2.09 9.03 15.14
N ASN A 35 -1.66 10.11 15.79
CA ASN A 35 -2.49 11.29 15.99
C ASN A 35 -2.36 12.21 14.78
N LEU A 36 -3.49 12.45 14.13
CA LEU A 36 -3.59 13.29 12.94
C LEU A 36 -4.62 14.39 13.19
N HIS A 37 -4.20 15.62 12.92
CA HIS A 37 -5.04 16.81 12.88
C HIS A 37 -4.82 17.52 11.54
N ARG A 38 -5.74 18.41 11.14
CA ARG A 38 -5.69 19.08 9.84
C ARG A 38 -4.38 19.84 9.59
N ASP A 39 -3.77 20.35 10.66
CA ASP A 39 -2.55 21.13 10.69
C ASP A 39 -1.28 20.28 10.94
N THR A 40 -1.41 18.97 11.16
CA THR A 40 -0.26 18.09 11.35
C THR A 40 0.66 18.16 10.14
N THR A 41 1.93 18.47 10.39
CA THR A 41 2.98 18.55 9.38
C THR A 41 3.54 17.16 9.06
N VAL A 42 4.26 17.05 7.94
CA VAL A 42 4.95 15.80 7.57
C VAL A 42 5.97 15.40 8.64
N ASP A 43 6.73 16.36 9.17
CA ASP A 43 7.74 16.10 10.20
C ASP A 43 7.10 15.59 11.51
N GLU A 44 5.98 16.17 11.94
CA GLU A 44 5.24 15.70 13.11
C GLU A 44 4.65 14.30 12.91
N PHE A 45 4.18 13.99 11.70
CA PHE A 45 3.75 12.64 11.34
C PHE A 45 4.91 11.64 11.38
N LEU A 46 6.05 11.97 10.75
CA LEU A 46 7.22 11.10 10.75
C LEU A 46 7.81 10.90 12.16
N ALA A 47 7.81 11.95 12.99
CA ALA A 47 8.26 11.86 14.38
C ALA A 47 7.48 10.84 15.23
N GLN A 48 6.25 10.49 14.83
CA GLN A 48 5.43 9.46 15.50
C GLN A 48 5.80 8.02 15.12
N MET A 49 6.73 7.82 14.17
CA MET A 49 7.08 6.49 13.66
C MET A 49 8.58 6.23 13.49
N ILE A 50 9.44 7.20 13.81
CA ILE A 50 10.90 7.08 13.71
C ILE A 50 11.58 7.26 15.07
N ALA A 51 12.88 6.95 15.12
CA ALA A 51 13.72 7.11 16.31
C ALA A 51 13.10 6.46 17.57
N ASP A 52 12.86 7.21 18.64
CA ASP A 52 12.31 6.69 19.89
C ASP A 52 10.84 6.23 19.78
N LYS A 53 10.17 6.63 18.69
CA LYS A 53 8.80 6.23 18.33
C LYS A 53 8.77 5.18 17.23
N LEU A 54 9.90 4.49 16.96
CA LEU A 54 9.93 3.41 15.98
C LEU A 54 8.86 2.36 16.28
N ARG A 55 8.20 1.90 15.22
CA ARG A 55 7.07 0.96 15.26
C ARG A 55 7.34 -0.26 14.36
N TRP A 56 6.57 -1.32 14.54
CA TRP A 56 6.68 -2.52 13.70
C TRP A 56 6.29 -2.24 12.24
N GLU A 57 5.31 -1.36 11.99
CA GLU A 57 4.91 -0.99 10.63
C GLU A 57 6.09 -0.38 9.86
N THR A 58 6.83 0.52 10.49
CA THR A 58 8.00 1.21 9.90
C THR A 58 9.12 0.24 9.56
N ILE A 59 9.42 -0.70 10.46
CA ILE A 59 10.45 -1.72 10.22
C ILE A 59 10.00 -2.65 9.09
N GLY A 60 8.74 -3.08 9.09
CA GLY A 60 8.16 -3.89 8.03
C GLY A 60 8.27 -3.19 6.67
N LEU A 61 7.86 -1.92 6.58
CA LEU A 61 7.92 -1.12 5.36
C LEU A 61 9.35 -1.01 4.83
N PHE A 62 10.31 -0.75 5.72
CA PHE A 62 11.72 -0.69 5.35
C PHE A 62 12.22 -2.03 4.80
N LEU A 63 11.93 -3.14 5.48
CA LEU A 63 12.35 -4.48 5.06
C LEU A 63 11.71 -4.88 3.72
N THR A 64 10.43 -4.57 3.52
CA THR A 64 9.73 -4.81 2.25
C THR A 64 10.33 -3.97 1.12
N ALA A 65 10.58 -2.68 1.36
CA ALA A 65 11.22 -1.80 0.38
C ALA A 65 12.64 -2.27 0.02
N ALA A 66 13.43 -2.70 1.01
CA ALA A 66 14.74 -3.30 0.79
C ALA A 66 14.63 -4.59 -0.04
N GLY A 67 13.66 -5.46 0.26
CA GLY A 67 13.40 -6.68 -0.50
C GLY A 67 13.07 -6.39 -1.97
N ARG A 68 12.21 -5.40 -2.24
CA ARG A 68 11.90 -4.93 -3.60
C ARG A 68 13.14 -4.40 -4.31
N ALA A 69 13.94 -3.57 -3.64
CA ALA A 69 15.17 -3.05 -4.22
C ALA A 69 16.15 -4.16 -4.64
N VAL A 70 16.25 -5.24 -3.86
CA VAL A 70 17.09 -6.42 -4.19
C VAL A 70 16.49 -7.24 -5.35
N LEU A 71 15.16 -7.30 -5.47
CA LEU A 71 14.50 -7.93 -6.62
C LEU A 71 14.79 -7.17 -7.92
N ASP A 72 14.75 -5.84 -7.87
CA ASP A 72 14.97 -4.96 -9.04
C ASP A 72 16.46 -4.77 -9.37
N THR A 73 17.37 -5.04 -8.43
CA THR A 73 18.81 -4.86 -8.60
C THR A 73 19.52 -6.19 -8.84
N MET A 74 19.88 -6.49 -10.09
CA MET A 74 20.53 -7.76 -10.44
C MET A 74 21.94 -7.94 -9.81
N SER A 75 22.67 -6.86 -9.58
CA SER A 75 24.04 -6.93 -9.04
C SER A 75 24.30 -5.83 -8.01
N PHE A 76 24.65 -6.22 -6.79
CA PHE A 76 25.11 -5.31 -5.75
C PHE A 76 26.17 -5.99 -4.89
N SER A 77 27.42 -5.92 -5.35
CA SER A 77 28.56 -6.63 -4.76
C SER A 77 28.75 -6.45 -3.24
N PRO A 78 28.39 -5.30 -2.61
CA PRO A 78 28.47 -5.18 -1.16
C PRO A 78 27.57 -6.13 -0.37
N LEU A 79 26.46 -6.63 -0.93
CA LEU A 79 25.51 -7.52 -0.23
C LEU A 79 25.43 -8.93 -0.84
N TYR A 80 25.61 -9.06 -2.16
CA TYR A 80 25.53 -10.36 -2.83
C TYR A 80 26.42 -10.39 -4.08
N LEU A 81 27.10 -11.53 -4.25
CA LEU A 81 28.04 -11.79 -5.34
C LEU A 81 27.46 -12.69 -6.43
N ASN A 82 26.37 -13.39 -6.11
CA ASN A 82 25.70 -14.32 -7.02
C ASN A 82 24.19 -14.39 -6.75
N GLU A 83 23.49 -15.06 -7.65
CA GLU A 83 22.03 -15.19 -7.61
C GLU A 83 21.51 -15.98 -6.40
N ASP A 84 22.27 -16.95 -5.88
CA ASP A 84 21.87 -17.69 -4.68
C ASP A 84 21.85 -16.78 -3.45
N GLN A 85 22.91 -16.01 -3.24
CA GLN A 85 23.00 -15.03 -2.14
C GLN A 85 21.93 -13.94 -2.27
N ARG A 86 21.65 -13.47 -3.49
CA ARG A 86 20.59 -12.50 -3.76
C ARG A 86 19.22 -13.07 -3.38
N ARG A 87 18.93 -14.31 -3.80
CA ARG A 87 17.68 -15.00 -3.45
C ARG A 87 17.54 -15.22 -1.94
N ASP A 88 18.61 -15.61 -1.26
CA ASP A 88 18.59 -15.83 0.18
C ASP A 88 18.37 -14.52 0.94
N LEU A 89 18.98 -13.42 0.49
CA LEU A 89 18.72 -12.09 1.06
C LEU A 89 17.26 -11.67 0.90
N VAL A 90 16.68 -11.82 -0.31
CA VAL A 90 15.25 -11.52 -0.55
C VAL A 90 14.36 -12.36 0.36
N LYS A 91 14.61 -13.66 0.48
CA LYS A 91 13.84 -14.55 1.37
C LYS A 91 13.92 -14.11 2.82
N ASN A 92 15.12 -13.78 3.31
CA ASN A 92 15.31 -13.33 4.69
C ASN A 92 14.61 -11.99 4.96
N LEU A 93 14.74 -11.01 4.05
CA LEU A 93 14.05 -9.72 4.18
C LEU A 93 12.53 -9.89 4.16
N THR A 94 12.02 -10.75 3.27
CA THR A 94 10.59 -11.04 3.17
C THR A 94 10.07 -11.72 4.44
N TYR A 95 10.80 -12.72 4.96
CA TYR A 95 10.46 -13.40 6.22
C TYR A 95 10.42 -12.43 7.42
N LEU A 96 11.39 -11.52 7.51
CA LEU A 96 11.42 -10.51 8.56
C LEU A 96 10.28 -9.49 8.41
N ALA A 97 9.97 -9.08 7.18
CA ALA A 97 8.84 -8.19 6.89
C ALA A 97 7.50 -8.84 7.25
N ASP A 98 7.33 -10.13 6.92
CA ASP A 98 6.17 -10.93 7.32
C ASP A 98 6.02 -10.99 8.83
N SER A 99 7.12 -11.24 9.55
CA SER A 99 7.11 -11.25 11.01
C SER A 99 6.66 -9.90 11.57
N CYS A 100 7.14 -8.79 11.00
CA CYS A 100 6.69 -7.45 11.42
C CYS A 100 5.20 -7.24 11.14
N LEU A 101 4.70 -7.66 9.98
CA LEU A 101 3.30 -7.53 9.61
C LEU A 101 2.39 -8.36 10.53
N GLU A 102 2.77 -9.60 10.86
CA GLU A 102 2.02 -10.44 11.81
C GLU A 102 1.99 -9.81 13.21
N MET A 103 3.08 -9.16 13.65
CA MET A 103 3.07 -8.40 14.90
C MET A 103 2.09 -7.22 14.83
N CYS A 104 2.05 -6.47 13.71
CA CYS A 104 1.11 -5.37 13.53
C CYS A 104 -0.35 -5.86 13.59
N ILE A 105 -0.65 -6.95 12.88
CA ILE A 105 -1.98 -7.58 12.88
C ILE A 105 -2.35 -8.04 14.30
N SER A 106 -1.40 -8.61 15.06
CA SER A 106 -1.66 -9.10 16.42
C SER A 106 -2.00 -8.00 17.43
N VAL A 107 -1.62 -6.76 17.16
CA VAL A 107 -1.95 -5.59 17.99
C VAL A 107 -3.40 -5.15 17.80
N ASP A 108 -4.07 -5.60 16.72
CA ASP A 108 -5.47 -5.30 16.41
C ASP A 108 -5.79 -3.79 16.34
N HIS A 109 -4.81 -2.99 15.87
CA HIS A 109 -4.94 -1.55 15.71
C HIS A 109 -4.59 -1.11 14.29
N LEU A 110 -5.53 -1.34 13.38
CA LEU A 110 -5.37 -1.03 11.97
C LEU A 110 -5.22 0.48 11.72
N ASN A 111 -4.21 0.86 10.94
CA ASN A 111 -3.86 2.26 10.65
C ASN A 111 -3.31 2.43 9.22
N ASP A 112 -3.05 3.68 8.83
CA ASP A 112 -2.58 4.06 7.49
C ASP A 112 -1.25 3.37 7.11
N LEU A 113 -0.33 3.16 8.06
CA LEU A 113 0.95 2.49 7.79
C LEU A 113 0.78 0.99 7.60
N GLN A 114 -0.06 0.35 8.41
CA GLN A 114 -0.29 -1.09 8.32
C GLN A 114 -0.89 -1.50 6.98
N ILE A 115 -1.85 -0.75 6.45
CA ILE A 115 -2.43 -1.07 5.13
C ILE A 115 -1.44 -0.84 3.99
N VAL A 116 -0.59 0.19 4.08
CA VAL A 116 0.51 0.40 3.12
C VAL A 116 1.48 -0.77 3.19
N LEU A 117 1.83 -1.24 4.39
CA LEU A 117 2.67 -2.42 4.58
C LEU A 117 2.02 -3.68 3.98
N GLN A 118 0.72 -3.91 4.20
CA GLN A 118 0.00 -5.03 3.61
C GLN A 118 0.03 -4.99 2.08
N TYR A 119 -0.12 -3.81 1.47
CA TYR A 119 -0.02 -3.63 0.02
C TYR A 119 1.40 -3.92 -0.49
N GLU A 120 2.41 -3.30 0.12
CA GLU A 120 3.80 -3.51 -0.28
C GLU A 120 4.25 -4.97 -0.11
N ASN A 121 3.80 -5.60 0.97
CA ASN A 121 4.06 -7.02 1.23
C ASN A 121 3.35 -7.92 0.20
N LEU A 122 2.11 -7.62 -0.19
CA LEU A 122 1.42 -8.30 -1.29
C LEU A 122 2.24 -8.22 -2.59
N VAL A 123 2.76 -7.04 -2.94
CA VAL A 123 3.58 -6.85 -4.16
C VAL A 123 4.83 -7.73 -4.12
N VAL A 124 5.55 -7.76 -2.99
CA VAL A 124 6.74 -8.62 -2.83
C VAL A 124 6.40 -10.10 -3.03
N HIS A 125 5.32 -10.58 -2.41
CA HIS A 125 4.88 -11.98 -2.59
C HIS A 125 4.40 -12.29 -4.01
N SER A 126 3.79 -11.31 -4.69
CA SER A 126 3.43 -11.42 -6.11
C SER A 126 4.67 -11.65 -6.98
N GLN A 127 5.78 -10.99 -6.67
CA GLN A 127 7.04 -11.14 -7.41
C GLN A 127 7.82 -12.42 -7.06
N ILE A 128 7.78 -12.87 -5.79
CA ILE A 128 8.54 -14.03 -5.31
C ILE A 128 7.79 -15.34 -5.55
N ASP A 129 6.54 -15.43 -5.06
CA ASP A 129 5.74 -16.66 -5.10
C ASP A 129 4.91 -16.76 -6.38
N GLY A 130 4.75 -15.65 -7.10
CA GLY A 130 3.88 -15.52 -8.25
C GLY A 130 2.42 -15.28 -7.88
N ASP A 131 1.70 -14.61 -8.77
CA ASP A 131 0.28 -14.24 -8.59
C ASP A 131 -0.67 -15.44 -8.45
N LYS A 132 -0.26 -16.63 -8.91
CA LYS A 132 -1.05 -17.87 -8.76
C LYS A 132 -0.97 -18.48 -7.36
N SER A 133 -0.01 -18.05 -6.54
CA SER A 133 0.19 -18.59 -5.21
C SER A 133 -1.04 -18.33 -4.33
N TYR A 134 -1.36 -19.30 -3.47
CA TYR A 134 -2.42 -19.12 -2.48
C TYR A 134 -2.07 -17.98 -1.49
N HIS A 135 -0.78 -17.81 -1.18
CA HIS A 135 -0.28 -16.74 -0.31
C HIS A 135 -0.60 -15.35 -0.87
N CYS A 136 -0.27 -15.07 -2.14
CA CYS A 136 -0.62 -13.81 -2.79
C CYS A 136 -2.15 -13.60 -2.80
N TRP A 137 -2.91 -14.65 -3.14
CA TRP A 137 -4.38 -14.55 -3.14
C TRP A 137 -4.98 -14.26 -1.76
N ARG A 138 -4.47 -14.89 -0.70
CA ARG A 138 -4.91 -14.64 0.67
C ARG A 138 -4.60 -13.21 1.11
N ARG A 139 -3.37 -12.75 0.88
CA ARG A 139 -2.93 -11.39 1.22
C ARG A 139 -3.78 -10.31 0.55
N MET A 140 -4.16 -10.51 -0.72
CA MET A 140 -5.11 -9.61 -1.41
C MET A 140 -6.48 -9.58 -0.71
N GLY A 141 -6.94 -10.71 -0.17
CA GLY A 141 -8.16 -10.77 0.64
C GLY A 141 -8.03 -9.96 1.93
N ASP A 142 -6.97 -10.18 2.70
CA ASP A 142 -6.71 -9.48 3.97
C ASP A 142 -6.55 -7.96 3.75
N LEU A 143 -5.87 -7.58 2.66
CA LEU A 143 -5.72 -6.19 2.22
C LEU A 143 -7.08 -5.56 1.86
N SER A 144 -7.93 -6.25 1.10
CA SER A 144 -9.26 -5.74 0.76
C SER A 144 -10.14 -5.52 2.01
N SER A 145 -10.10 -6.44 2.97
CA SER A 145 -10.81 -6.30 4.24
C SER A 145 -10.32 -5.10 5.05
N SER A 146 -9.00 -4.91 5.09
CA SER A 146 -8.37 -3.78 5.81
C SER A 146 -8.72 -2.43 5.17
N LEU A 147 -8.77 -2.37 3.83
CA LEU A 147 -9.22 -1.20 3.08
C LEU A 147 -10.65 -0.79 3.43
N PHE A 148 -11.57 -1.77 3.53
CA PHE A 148 -12.95 -1.49 3.91
C PHE A 148 -13.07 -1.10 5.38
N ALA A 149 -12.35 -1.78 6.28
CA ALA A 149 -12.35 -1.46 7.71
C ALA A 149 -11.83 -0.04 8.02
N LEU A 150 -10.87 0.46 7.24
CA LEU A 150 -10.37 1.83 7.35
C LEU A 150 -11.25 2.89 6.66
N GLY A 151 -12.29 2.48 5.93
CA GLY A 151 -13.15 3.43 5.20
C GLY A 151 -12.50 4.06 3.97
N PHE A 152 -11.41 3.50 3.44
CA PHE A 152 -10.70 4.10 2.29
C PHE A 152 -11.48 4.04 0.97
N HIS A 153 -12.58 3.29 0.94
CA HIS A 153 -13.53 3.22 -0.17
C HIS A 153 -14.57 4.34 -0.13
N GLU A 154 -14.65 5.11 0.96
CA GLU A 154 -15.58 6.22 1.12
C GLU A 154 -14.98 7.52 0.57
N ALA A 155 -15.84 8.52 0.35
CA ALA A 155 -15.42 9.82 -0.14
C ALA A 155 -14.58 10.55 0.92
N ILE A 156 -13.36 10.94 0.58
CA ILE A 156 -12.59 11.87 1.40
C ILE A 156 -13.00 13.29 1.03
N ASP A 157 -13.72 13.94 1.92
CA ASP A 157 -14.10 15.35 1.79
C ASP A 157 -13.07 16.25 2.51
N GLU A 158 -12.32 17.02 1.74
CA GLU A 158 -11.26 17.88 2.26
C GLU A 158 -11.79 19.03 3.13
N ALA A 159 -13.03 19.46 2.92
CA ALA A 159 -13.64 20.53 3.70
C ALA A 159 -14.02 20.07 5.11
N THR A 160 -14.39 18.80 5.27
CA THR A 160 -14.87 18.24 6.54
C THR A 160 -13.86 17.30 7.22
N SER A 161 -12.92 16.75 6.47
CA SER A 161 -11.92 15.81 7.01
C SER A 161 -10.97 16.47 8.00
N SER A 162 -10.70 15.83 9.12
CA SER A 162 -9.79 16.33 10.16
C SER A 162 -8.32 15.94 9.92
N ILE A 163 -7.97 15.47 8.71
CA ILE A 163 -6.63 14.99 8.37
C ILE A 163 -5.88 15.98 7.47
N PRO A 164 -4.53 15.98 7.50
CA PRO A 164 -3.73 16.75 6.55
C PRO A 164 -3.92 16.28 5.10
N GLN A 165 -3.69 17.18 4.15
CA GLN A 165 -3.82 16.88 2.72
C GLN A 165 -2.90 15.72 2.27
N PHE A 166 -1.66 15.65 2.75
CA PHE A 166 -0.76 14.56 2.36
C PHE A 166 -1.26 13.18 2.82
N ILE A 167 -1.98 13.10 3.95
CA ILE A 167 -2.63 11.86 4.39
C ILE A 167 -3.84 11.55 3.51
N ALA A 168 -4.64 12.55 3.14
CA ALA A 168 -5.74 12.35 2.20
C ALA A 168 -5.24 11.75 0.87
N GLU A 169 -4.11 12.26 0.34
CA GLU A 169 -3.47 11.73 -0.86
C GLU A 169 -2.87 10.33 -0.67
N LEU A 170 -2.28 10.05 0.49
CA LEU A 170 -1.82 8.70 0.84
C LEU A 170 -2.99 7.71 0.80
N ARG A 171 -4.13 8.04 1.40
CA ARG A 171 -5.32 7.18 1.42
C ARG A 171 -5.90 6.97 0.04
N ARG A 172 -6.04 8.03 -0.77
CA ARG A 172 -6.46 7.94 -2.19
C ARG A 172 -5.52 7.05 -2.99
N SER A 173 -4.21 7.21 -2.81
CA SER A 173 -3.19 6.41 -3.49
C SER A 173 -3.27 4.94 -3.08
N THR A 174 -3.38 4.65 -1.79
CA THR A 174 -3.52 3.28 -1.27
C THR A 174 -4.80 2.62 -1.78
N PHE A 175 -5.93 3.33 -1.81
CA PHE A 175 -7.17 2.83 -2.42
C PHE A 175 -6.97 2.49 -3.90
N ALA A 176 -6.47 3.46 -4.69
CA ALA A 176 -6.27 3.31 -6.13
C ALA A 176 -5.33 2.14 -6.48
N ARG A 177 -4.22 1.98 -5.73
CA ARG A 177 -3.27 0.88 -5.89
C ARG A 177 -3.85 -0.47 -5.49
N THR A 178 -4.57 -0.52 -4.38
CA THR A 178 -5.21 -1.75 -3.90
C THR A 178 -6.31 -2.21 -4.86
N TYR A 179 -7.16 -1.29 -5.33
CA TYR A 179 -8.17 -1.55 -6.34
C TYR A 179 -7.54 -2.07 -7.64
N THR A 180 -6.43 -1.47 -8.07
CA THR A 180 -5.68 -1.94 -9.25
C THR A 180 -5.17 -3.37 -9.11
N ALA A 181 -4.60 -3.70 -7.95
CA ALA A 181 -4.12 -5.05 -7.65
C ALA A 181 -5.26 -6.07 -7.67
N ASP A 182 -6.40 -5.75 -7.05
CA ASP A 182 -7.61 -6.58 -7.07
C ASP A 182 -8.03 -6.93 -8.51
N LYS A 183 -8.14 -5.92 -9.38
CA LYS A 183 -8.58 -6.15 -10.77
C LYS A 183 -7.56 -6.89 -11.60
N SER A 184 -6.29 -6.59 -11.40
CA SER A 184 -5.23 -7.25 -12.16
C SER A 184 -5.15 -8.73 -11.79
N LEU A 185 -5.25 -9.08 -10.51
CA LEU A 185 -5.33 -10.46 -10.06
C LEU A 185 -6.62 -11.15 -10.52
N ALA A 186 -7.77 -10.47 -10.43
CA ALA A 186 -9.06 -11.00 -10.89
C ALA A 186 -9.03 -11.38 -12.38
N VAL A 187 -8.55 -10.46 -13.23
CA VAL A 187 -8.41 -10.69 -14.68
C VAL A 187 -7.41 -11.82 -14.95
N PHE A 188 -6.22 -11.76 -14.34
CA PHE A 188 -5.15 -12.72 -14.61
C PHE A 188 -5.52 -14.15 -14.19
N LEU A 189 -6.19 -14.31 -13.05
CA LEU A 189 -6.56 -15.62 -12.50
C LEU A 189 -7.96 -16.09 -12.93
N GLY A 190 -8.73 -15.25 -13.64
CA GLY A 190 -10.14 -15.53 -13.96
C GLY A 190 -11.04 -15.63 -12.72
N ARG A 191 -10.68 -14.94 -11.63
CA ARG A 191 -11.42 -14.96 -10.35
C ARG A 191 -12.30 -13.72 -10.21
N PRO A 192 -13.39 -13.78 -9.42
CA PRO A 192 -14.18 -12.59 -9.12
C PRO A 192 -13.32 -11.52 -8.41
N PRO A 193 -13.43 -10.24 -8.78
CA PRO A 193 -12.82 -9.16 -8.02
C PRO A 193 -13.50 -9.00 -6.66
N ARG A 194 -12.76 -8.53 -5.66
CA ARG A 194 -13.25 -8.34 -4.27
C ARG A 194 -13.76 -6.94 -4.00
N ILE A 195 -13.19 -5.92 -4.62
CA ILE A 195 -13.50 -4.51 -4.32
C ILE A 195 -14.44 -3.96 -5.39
N ILE A 196 -15.75 -4.13 -5.23
CA ILE A 196 -16.70 -3.81 -6.31
C ILE A 196 -16.88 -2.29 -6.43
N LYS A 197 -16.67 -1.76 -7.63
CA LYS A 197 -16.76 -0.32 -7.96
C LYS A 197 -18.05 0.35 -7.49
N ALA A 198 -19.18 -0.37 -7.54
CA ALA A 198 -20.49 0.15 -7.14
C ALA A 198 -20.61 0.52 -5.66
N TYR A 199 -19.71 0.02 -4.80
CA TYR A 199 -19.68 0.30 -3.36
C TYR A 199 -18.50 1.20 -2.97
N CYS A 200 -17.90 1.92 -3.92
CA CYS A 200 -16.75 2.79 -3.65
C CYS A 200 -16.96 4.18 -4.24
N ASP A 201 -16.52 5.21 -3.52
CA ASP A 201 -16.29 6.55 -4.07
C ASP A 201 -14.88 6.58 -4.66
N PHE A 202 -14.79 6.54 -5.99
CA PHE A 202 -13.52 6.38 -6.67
C PHE A 202 -12.82 7.74 -6.84
N GLN A 203 -11.88 8.03 -5.93
CA GLN A 203 -11.12 9.28 -5.92
C GLN A 203 -9.66 9.03 -6.29
N LEU A 204 -9.22 9.63 -7.39
CA LEU A 204 -7.83 9.55 -7.82
C LEU A 204 -6.98 10.57 -7.05
N PRO A 205 -5.74 10.21 -6.67
CA PRO A 205 -4.85 11.14 -5.99
C PRO A 205 -4.50 12.32 -6.89
N SER A 206 -4.44 13.52 -6.32
CA SER A 206 -4.11 14.74 -7.07
C SER A 206 -2.62 14.79 -7.44
N PHE A 207 -2.29 15.56 -8.48
CA PHE A 207 -0.88 15.84 -8.81
C PHE A 207 -0.34 16.93 -7.88
N SER A 208 0.66 16.59 -7.05
CA SER A 208 1.48 17.61 -6.38
C SER A 208 2.87 17.04 -6.08
N SER A 209 3.89 17.67 -6.68
CA SER A 209 5.30 17.27 -6.52
C SER A 209 5.84 17.53 -5.10
N ASP A 210 5.17 18.39 -4.32
CA ASP A 210 5.68 18.91 -3.04
C ASP A 210 4.88 18.40 -1.82
N LEU A 211 3.95 17.44 -1.98
CA LEU A 211 3.06 16.94 -0.92
C LEU A 211 3.82 16.54 0.36
N TRP A 212 4.96 15.86 0.19
CA TRP A 212 5.78 15.35 1.29
C TRP A 212 6.92 16.30 1.69
N ALA A 213 7.14 17.39 0.95
CA ALA A 213 8.21 18.36 1.20
C ALA A 213 7.80 19.47 2.18
N GLY A 214 6.56 19.43 2.72
CA GLY A 214 6.04 20.42 3.67
C GLY A 214 5.67 21.77 3.05
N ASN A 215 5.89 21.96 1.75
CA ASN A 215 5.63 23.22 1.04
C ASN A 215 4.30 23.14 0.28
N LEU A 216 3.17 23.08 0.99
CA LEU A 216 1.86 23.14 0.34
C LEU A 216 1.46 24.60 0.08
N SER A 217 1.24 24.94 -1.19
CA SER A 217 0.33 26.03 -1.55
C SER A 217 -1.11 25.52 -1.40
N PRO A 218 -2.03 26.25 -0.74
CA PRO A 218 -3.37 25.80 -0.39
C PRO A 218 -4.35 25.65 -1.58
N THR A 219 -3.86 25.55 -2.81
CA THR A 219 -4.67 25.62 -4.03
C THR A 219 -4.30 24.52 -5.02
N VAL A 220 -4.68 23.28 -4.74
CA VAL A 220 -4.77 22.27 -5.80
C VAL A 220 -6.07 21.48 -5.61
N ASP A 221 -7.16 22.00 -6.18
CA ASP A 221 -8.42 21.29 -6.45
C ASP A 221 -8.21 20.22 -7.55
N GLY A 222 -7.32 19.26 -7.29
CA GLY A 222 -6.82 18.34 -8.32
C GLY A 222 -7.26 16.88 -8.16
N SER A 223 -8.04 16.53 -7.12
CA SER A 223 -8.53 15.16 -6.98
C SER A 223 -9.66 14.91 -7.98
N GLN A 224 -9.49 13.89 -8.84
CA GLN A 224 -10.49 13.54 -9.86
C GLN A 224 -11.40 12.43 -9.34
N ARG A 225 -12.71 12.65 -9.36
CA ARG A 225 -13.71 11.64 -9.00
C ARG A 225 -14.20 10.91 -10.24
N LEU A 226 -14.14 9.59 -10.26
CA LEU A 226 -14.75 8.79 -11.31
C LEU A 226 -16.14 8.32 -10.85
N SER A 227 -17.19 8.68 -11.62
CA SER A 227 -18.55 8.24 -11.30
C SER A 227 -18.77 6.77 -11.66
N ALA A 228 -19.34 5.99 -10.74
CA ALA A 228 -19.65 4.57 -10.94
C ALA A 228 -20.81 4.30 -11.92
N THR A 229 -21.41 5.32 -12.55
CA THR A 229 -22.50 5.17 -13.51
C THR A 229 -22.03 4.45 -14.79
N PRO A 230 -22.76 3.43 -15.27
CA PRO A 230 -22.44 2.76 -16.54
C PRO A 230 -22.47 3.77 -17.70
N GLY A 231 -21.35 3.94 -18.39
CA GLY A 231 -21.20 4.91 -19.48
C GLY A 231 -20.69 6.29 -19.06
N ALA A 232 -20.20 6.45 -17.82
CA ALA A 232 -19.40 7.62 -17.45
C ALA A 232 -18.19 7.75 -18.39
N ASP A 233 -18.09 8.89 -19.06
CA ASP A 233 -17.03 9.14 -20.04
C ASP A 233 -15.67 9.18 -19.34
N VAL A 234 -14.88 8.14 -19.53
CA VAL A 234 -13.45 8.11 -19.18
C VAL A 234 -12.69 9.23 -19.94
N ASN A 235 -13.31 9.82 -20.98
CA ASN A 235 -12.84 10.99 -21.69
C ASN A 235 -12.83 12.30 -20.88
N GLU A 236 -13.53 12.37 -19.73
CA GLU A 236 -13.42 13.53 -18.82
C GLU A 236 -12.19 13.47 -17.88
N LEU A 237 -11.23 12.58 -18.16
CA LEU A 237 -9.87 12.69 -17.63
C LEU A 237 -9.17 13.90 -18.29
N VAL A 238 -9.60 15.10 -17.92
CA VAL A 238 -8.91 16.34 -18.30
C VAL A 238 -7.59 16.37 -17.54
N VAL A 239 -6.55 15.74 -18.11
CA VAL A 239 -5.18 15.99 -17.69
C VAL A 239 -4.84 17.39 -18.21
N ALA A 240 -5.11 18.40 -17.39
CA ALA A 240 -5.06 19.82 -17.76
C ALA A 240 -3.66 20.33 -18.14
N SER A 241 -2.62 19.50 -18.06
CA SER A 241 -1.25 19.83 -18.47
C SER A 241 -0.43 18.56 -18.69
N LYS A 242 0.73 18.66 -19.36
CA LYS A 242 1.70 17.55 -19.40
C LYS A 242 2.24 17.31 -17.99
N GLU A 243 1.64 16.37 -17.28
CA GLU A 243 2.14 15.90 -16.00
C GLU A 243 3.52 15.22 -16.17
N PRO A 244 4.47 15.40 -15.24
CA PRO A 244 5.67 14.59 -15.21
C PRO A 244 5.34 13.10 -15.01
N ILE A 245 6.17 12.23 -15.60
CA ILE A 245 6.04 10.78 -15.37
C ILE A 245 6.60 10.49 -13.98
N ASP A 246 5.71 10.33 -13.01
CA ASP A 246 6.03 9.98 -11.62
C ASP A 246 5.13 8.84 -11.09
N TYR A 247 5.31 8.49 -9.81
CA TYR A 247 4.55 7.42 -9.16
C TYR A 247 3.05 7.75 -9.01
N THR A 248 2.70 9.03 -8.94
CA THR A 248 1.31 9.50 -8.82
C THR A 248 0.60 9.37 -10.16
N ALA A 249 1.27 9.80 -11.23
CA ALA A 249 0.82 9.60 -12.62
C ALA A 249 0.59 8.12 -12.93
N ASP A 250 1.53 7.25 -12.56
CA ASP A 250 1.39 5.79 -12.71
C ASP A 250 0.21 5.23 -11.89
N THR A 251 0.02 5.73 -10.66
CA THR A 251 -1.12 5.33 -9.81
C THR A 251 -2.45 5.66 -10.48
N ARG A 252 -2.61 6.90 -10.98
CA ARG A 252 -3.84 7.32 -11.65
C ARG A 252 -4.11 6.55 -12.94
N CYS A 253 -3.07 6.37 -13.76
CA CYS A 253 -3.16 5.63 -15.01
C CYS A 253 -3.59 4.17 -14.77
N SER A 254 -2.89 3.49 -13.86
CA SER A 254 -3.17 2.10 -13.52
C SER A 254 -4.57 1.91 -12.91
N ALA A 255 -5.00 2.83 -12.06
CA ALA A 255 -6.31 2.81 -11.44
C ALA A 255 -7.44 3.06 -12.44
N THR A 256 -7.24 3.94 -13.40
CA THR A 256 -8.17 4.15 -14.53
C THR A 256 -8.31 2.88 -15.37
N PHE A 257 -7.20 2.21 -15.69
CA PHE A 257 -7.27 0.92 -16.39
C PHE A 257 -7.97 -0.15 -15.56
N ALA A 258 -7.76 -0.18 -14.25
CA ALA A 258 -8.48 -1.09 -13.36
C ALA A 258 -9.98 -0.81 -13.35
N PHE A 259 -10.38 0.45 -13.37
CA PHE A 259 -11.78 0.86 -13.45
C PHE A 259 -12.45 0.29 -14.71
N LEU A 260 -11.78 0.39 -15.86
CA LEU A 260 -12.21 -0.22 -17.12
C LEU A 260 -12.18 -1.76 -17.10
N LYS A 261 -11.17 -2.37 -16.46
CA LYS A 261 -11.07 -3.84 -16.33
C LYS A 261 -12.30 -4.42 -15.63
N GLU A 262 -12.86 -3.75 -14.63
CA GLU A 262 -14.09 -4.22 -13.96
C GLU A 262 -15.29 -4.22 -14.91
N ASP A 263 -15.46 -3.15 -15.71
CA ASP A 263 -16.55 -3.07 -16.69
C ASP A 263 -16.42 -4.19 -17.75
N ILE A 264 -15.19 -4.48 -18.21
CA ILE A 264 -14.89 -5.58 -19.14
C ILE A 264 -15.22 -6.94 -18.50
N LEU A 265 -14.82 -7.18 -17.25
CA LEU A 265 -15.13 -8.41 -16.52
C LEU A 265 -16.64 -8.63 -16.39
N ALA A 266 -17.39 -7.56 -16.09
CA ALA A 266 -18.85 -7.61 -16.01
C ALA A 266 -19.49 -7.97 -17.36
N LEU A 267 -19.01 -7.37 -18.46
CA LEU A 267 -19.49 -7.66 -19.82
C LEU A 267 -19.18 -9.10 -20.25
N ALA A 268 -17.95 -9.58 -20.00
CA ALA A 268 -17.54 -10.95 -20.33
C ALA A 268 -18.42 -12.00 -19.64
N ARG A 269 -18.76 -11.77 -18.36
CA ARG A 269 -19.65 -12.66 -17.60
C ARG A 269 -21.09 -12.68 -18.12
N ARG A 270 -21.61 -11.51 -18.52
CA ARG A 270 -22.96 -11.40 -19.10
C ARG A 270 -23.07 -12.16 -20.42
N ARG A 271 -22.06 -12.06 -21.30
CA ARG A 271 -22.00 -12.82 -22.56
C ARG A 271 -22.01 -14.32 -22.30
N SER A 272 -21.11 -14.80 -21.45
CA SER A 272 -21.06 -16.22 -21.07
C SER A 272 -22.39 -16.75 -20.51
N SER A 273 -23.11 -15.94 -19.73
CA SER A 273 -24.42 -16.35 -19.20
C SER A 273 -25.52 -16.39 -20.27
N ALA A 274 -25.44 -15.54 -21.30
CA ALA A 274 -26.38 -15.55 -22.41
C ALA A 274 -26.13 -16.74 -23.35
N ASP A 275 -24.86 -17.06 -23.62
CA ASP A 275 -24.47 -18.20 -24.46
C ASP A 275 -24.91 -19.54 -23.83
N ILE A 276 -24.72 -19.71 -22.51
CA ILE A 276 -25.20 -20.90 -21.78
C ILE A 276 -26.73 -21.04 -21.85
N ARG A 277 -27.48 -19.93 -21.82
CA ARG A 277 -28.95 -19.97 -21.94
C ARG A 277 -29.39 -20.37 -23.34
N ASN A 278 -28.71 -19.89 -24.38
CA ASN A 278 -29.02 -20.22 -25.76
C ASN A 278 -28.64 -21.66 -26.14
N GLU A 279 -27.68 -22.29 -25.46
CA GLU A 279 -27.33 -23.71 -25.65
C GLU A 279 -28.27 -24.68 -24.91
N ALA A 280 -29.06 -24.18 -23.94
CA ALA A 280 -29.98 -24.98 -23.13
C ALA A 280 -31.42 -25.01 -23.67
N GLU A 281 -31.70 -24.28 -24.75
CA GLU A 281 -32.96 -24.27 -25.52
C GLU A 281 -32.86 -25.11 -26.79
#